data_AF-A0A1L8RIQ7-F1
#
_entry.id   AF-A0A1L8RIQ7-F1
#
_cell.length_a   1.000
_cell.length_b   1.000
_cell.length_c   1.000
_cell.angle_alpha   90.00
_cell.angle_beta   90.00
_cell.angle_gamma   90.00
#
_symmetry.space_group_name_H-M   'P 1'
#
loop_
_entity.id
_entity.type
_entity.pdbx_description
1 polymer ?
#
loop_
_entity_poly.entity_id
_entity_poly.type
_entity_poly.pdbx_seq_one_letter_code
_entity_poly.pdbx_strand_id
1 'polypeptide(L)'
;MFTEEDFLEVGLNVVILPADGTLYFGYLRELPTITAEGNSRGEVLQKLGMIYAAYRARLLEENEQEEKTLALSMEELLRYYDGETFDGFLWQPEE
;
A
#
# COMPACT_ATOMS: atom_id res chain seq x y z
N MET A 1 0.16 7.42 23.71
CA MET A 1 1.07 6.26 23.82
C MET A 1 0.32 5.11 23.18
N PHE A 2 0.90 4.42 22.20
CA PHE A 2 0.22 3.31 21.52
C PHE A 2 0.14 2.09 22.44
N THR A 3 -1.01 1.43 22.45
CA THR A 3 -1.32 0.22 23.19
C THR A 3 -1.68 -0.90 22.23
N GLU A 4 -1.70 -2.14 22.70
CA GLU A 4 -2.13 -3.29 21.89
C GLU A 4 -3.59 -3.16 21.41
N GLU A 5 -4.44 -2.48 22.19
CA GLU A 5 -5.83 -2.22 21.85
C GLU A 5 -5.96 -1.32 20.61
N ASP A 6 -5.11 -0.29 20.49
CA ASP A 6 -5.11 0.60 19.30
C ASP A 6 -4.83 -0.18 18.00
N PHE A 7 -4.02 -1.24 18.05
CA PHE A 7 -3.77 -2.10 16.89
C PHE A 7 -4.93 -3.05 16.61
N LEU A 8 -5.56 -3.59 17.67
CA LEU A 8 -6.73 -4.45 17.52
C LEU A 8 -7.93 -3.71 16.91
N GLU A 9 -8.13 -2.44 17.24
CA GLU A 9 -9.19 -1.59 16.66
C GLU A 9 -9.08 -1.48 15.13
N VAL A 10 -7.86 -1.54 14.59
CA VAL A 10 -7.59 -1.53 13.14
C VAL A 10 -7.36 -2.94 12.56
N GLY A 11 -7.65 -3.99 13.34
CA GLY A 11 -7.56 -5.38 12.91
C GLY A 11 -6.13 -5.94 12.83
N LEU A 12 -5.18 -5.36 13.58
CA LEU A 12 -3.79 -5.78 13.62
C LEU A 12 -3.45 -6.45 14.95
N ASN A 13 -2.65 -7.51 14.89
CA ASN A 13 -2.13 -8.21 16.05
C ASN A 13 -0.64 -7.92 16.22
N VAL A 14 -0.27 -7.37 17.37
CA VAL A 14 1.13 -7.16 17.73
C VAL A 14 1.69 -8.41 18.38
N VAL A 15 2.86 -8.85 17.93
CA VAL A 15 3.62 -9.92 18.58
C VAL A 15 4.92 -9.33 19.09
N ILE A 16 5.20 -9.48 20.38
CA ILE A 16 6.44 -9.03 21.01
C ILE A 16 7.19 -10.24 21.58
N LEU A 17 8.45 -10.38 21.19
CA LEU A 17 9.37 -11.44 21.58
C LEU A 17 10.60 -10.84 22.29
N PRO A 18 11.15 -11.52 23.30
CA PRO A 18 12.48 -11.17 23.80
C PRO A 18 13.52 -11.49 22.70
N ALA A 19 14.40 -10.53 22.41
CA ALA A 19 15.48 -10.72 21.44
C ALA A 19 16.77 -11.11 22.17
N ASP A 20 17.42 -10.13 22.83
CA ASP A 20 18.68 -10.33 23.53
C ASP A 20 18.83 -9.34 24.70
N GLY A 21 19.15 -9.84 25.89
CA GLY A 21 19.26 -9.00 27.10
C GLY A 21 17.97 -8.25 27.45
N THR A 22 18.02 -6.91 27.47
CA THR A 22 16.87 -6.03 27.74
C THR A 22 16.12 -5.61 26.48
N LEU A 23 16.48 -6.14 25.31
CA LEU A 23 15.89 -5.78 24.03
C LEU A 23 14.65 -6.63 23.73
N TYR A 24 13.58 -5.95 23.33
CA TYR A 24 12.36 -6.53 22.82
C TYR A 24 12.29 -6.30 21.32
N PHE A 25 11.96 -7.36 20.59
CA PHE A 25 11.61 -7.29 19.18
C PHE A 25 10.11 -7.46 19.05
N GLY A 26 9.47 -6.71 18.17
CA GLY A 26 8.06 -6.92 17.85
C GLY A 26 7.73 -6.66 16.40
N TYR A 27 6.62 -7.24 15.96
CA TYR A 27 6.14 -7.14 14.59
C TYR A 27 4.61 -7.21 14.55
N LEU A 28 4.03 -6.75 13.44
CA LEU A 28 2.60 -6.90 13.15
C LEU A 28 2.39 -8.23 12.43
N ARG A 29 1.49 -9.08 12.92
CA ARG A 29 1.27 -10.43 12.37
C ARG A 29 0.76 -10.40 10.94
N GLU A 30 -0.11 -9.45 10.63
CA GLU A 30 -0.74 -9.24 9.33
C GLU A 30 0.20 -8.51 8.37
N LEU A 31 1.18 -7.78 8.91
CA LEU A 31 2.16 -6.99 8.17
C LEU A 31 3.57 -7.30 8.71
N PRO A 32 4.11 -8.51 8.47
CA PRO A 32 5.38 -8.95 9.04
C PRO A 32 6.59 -8.14 8.54
N THR A 33 6.41 -7.30 7.52
CA THR A 33 7.39 -6.30 7.06
C THR A 33 7.52 -5.12 8.02
N ILE A 34 6.53 -4.88 8.87
CA ILE A 34 6.55 -3.84 9.90
C ILE A 34 7.05 -4.47 11.20
N THR A 35 8.31 -4.17 11.50
CA THR A 35 9.02 -4.65 12.69
C THR A 35 9.62 -3.49 13.47
N ALA A 36 9.75 -3.63 14.78
CA ALA A 36 10.43 -2.67 15.62
C ALA A 36 11.17 -3.36 16.78
N GLU A 37 12.23 -2.70 17.24
CA GLU A 37 13.00 -3.12 18.41
C GLU A 37 13.00 -2.01 19.45
N GLY A 38 13.05 -2.37 20.74
CA GLY A 38 13.14 -1.39 21.80
C GLY A 38 13.47 -1.97 23.17
N ASN A 39 13.88 -1.11 24.08
CA ASN A 39 14.29 -1.53 25.44
C ASN A 39 13.10 -1.84 26.37
N SER A 40 11.88 -1.63 25.89
CA SER A 40 10.65 -1.95 26.60
C SER A 40 9.53 -2.27 25.61
N ARG A 41 8.50 -2.99 26.08
CA ARG A 41 7.28 -3.25 25.28
C ARG A 41 6.62 -1.96 24.79
N GLY A 42 6.57 -0.93 25.64
CA GLY A 42 6.00 0.38 25.28
C GLY A 42 6.79 1.07 24.16
N GLU A 43 8.11 0.97 24.16
CA GLU A 43 8.95 1.52 23.09
C GLU A 43 8.72 0.79 21.76
N VAL A 44 8.59 -0.54 21.80
CA VAL A 44 8.26 -1.36 20.61
C VAL A 44 6.89 -0.96 20.05
N LEU A 45 5.86 -0.89 20.90
CA LEU A 45 4.51 -0.47 20.49
C LEU A 45 4.50 0.93 19.89
N GLN A 46 5.23 1.87 20.49
CA GLN A 46 5.35 3.22 19.96
C GLN A 46 5.98 3.23 18.56
N LYS A 47 7.08 2.52 18.38
CA LYS A 47 7.77 2.43 17.09
C LYS A 47 6.91 1.74 16.04
N LEU A 48 6.24 0.63 16.37
CA LEU A 48 5.30 -0.06 15.47
C LEU A 48 4.17 0.88 15.02
N GLY A 49 3.61 1.67 15.94
CA GLY A 49 2.54 2.63 15.62
C GLY A 49 3.01 3.72 14.66
N MET A 50 4.22 4.26 14.88
CA MET A 50 4.81 5.26 13.98
C MET A 50 5.11 4.69 12.58
N ILE A 51 5.67 3.48 12.51
CA ILE A 51 5.96 2.82 11.23
C ILE A 51 4.66 2.51 10.48
N TYR A 52 3.64 2.01 11.19
CA TYR A 52 2.33 1.74 10.60
C TYR A 52 1.63 3.01 10.09
N ALA A 53 1.67 4.10 10.86
CA ALA A 53 1.13 5.39 10.42
C ALA A 53 1.82 5.89 9.14
N ALA A 54 3.15 5.78 9.06
CA ALA A 54 3.91 6.14 7.86
C ALA A 54 3.58 5.23 6.66
N TYR A 55 3.42 3.91 6.90
CA TYR A 55 2.99 2.96 5.88
C TYR A 55 1.61 3.33 5.31
N ARG A 56 0.65 3.66 6.18
CA ARG A 56 -0.69 4.09 5.76
C ARG A 56 -0.68 5.39 4.96
N ALA A 57 0.16 6.35 5.35
CA ALA A 57 0.30 7.60 4.62
C ALA A 57 0.85 7.39 3.20
N ARG A 58 1.87 6.53 3.05
CA ARG A 58 2.41 6.15 1.74
C ARG A 58 1.39 5.44 0.86
N LEU A 59 0.67 4.47 1.43
CA LEU A 59 -0.34 3.72 0.68
C LEU A 59 -1.45 4.65 0.15
N LEU A 60 -1.83 5.67 0.92
CA LEU A 60 -2.79 6.67 0.48
C LEU A 60 -2.25 7.50 -0.70
N GLU A 61 -1.00 7.96 -0.61
CA GLU A 61 -0.35 8.75 -1.66
C GLU A 61 -0.17 7.93 -2.96
N GLU A 62 0.23 6.66 -2.84
CA GLU A 62 0.34 5.75 -3.99
C GLU A 62 -1.03 5.50 -4.62
N ASN A 63 -2.07 5.27 -3.82
CA ASN A 63 -3.41 5.05 -4.34
C ASN A 63 -3.99 6.29 -5.03
N GLU A 64 -3.76 7.50 -4.48
CA GLU A 64 -4.15 8.76 -5.14
C GLU A 64 -3.43 8.97 -6.49
N GLN A 65 -2.22 8.43 -6.66
CA GLN A 65 -1.48 8.48 -7.92
C GLN A 65 -1.98 7.41 -8.91
N GLU A 66 -2.28 6.21 -8.43
CA GLU A 66 -2.89 5.12 -9.22
C GLU A 66 -4.27 5.53 -9.73
N GLU A 67 -5.13 6.14 -8.90
CA GLU A 67 -6.44 6.64 -9.34
C GLU A 67 -6.33 7.71 -10.44
N LYS A 68 -5.35 8.62 -10.34
CA LYS A 68 -5.12 9.65 -11.37
C LYS A 68 -4.59 9.07 -12.67
N THR A 69 -3.72 8.07 -12.61
CA THR A 69 -3.17 7.42 -13.82
C THR A 69 -4.22 6.54 -14.53
N LEU A 70 -5.08 5.86 -13.77
CA LEU A 70 -6.22 5.12 -14.32
C LEU A 70 -7.27 6.06 -14.95
N ALA A 71 -7.56 7.20 -14.31
CA ALA A 71 -8.45 8.21 -14.87
C ALA A 71 -7.92 8.76 -16.21
N LEU A 72 -6.62 9.12 -16.27
CA LEU A 72 -5.99 9.56 -17.51
C LEU A 72 -6.05 8.47 -18.60
N SER A 73 -5.76 7.22 -18.25
CA SER A 73 -5.80 6.09 -19.19
C SER A 73 -7.22 5.84 -19.74
N MET A 74 -8.26 5.98 -18.92
CA MET A 74 -9.66 5.86 -19.33
C MET A 74 -10.07 7.00 -20.29
N GLU A 75 -9.67 8.24 -19.99
CA GLU A 75 -9.91 9.41 -20.85
C GLU A 75 -9.15 9.31 -22.18
N GLU A 76 -7.93 8.75 -22.18
CA GLU A 76 -7.17 8.46 -23.39
C GLU A 76 -7.81 7.34 -24.22
N LEU A 77 -8.31 6.27 -23.59
CA LEU A 77 -9.07 5.20 -24.25
C LEU A 77 -10.36 5.73 -24.91
N LEU A 78 -11.07 6.65 -24.25
CA LEU A 78 -12.28 7.29 -24.79
C LEU A 78 -11.96 8.27 -25.92
N ARG A 79 -10.78 8.91 -25.92
CA ARG A 79 -10.33 9.82 -26.99
C ARG A 79 -10.07 9.09 -28.31
N TYR A 80 -9.66 7.83 -28.28
CA TYR A 80 -9.57 6.97 -29.47
C TYR A 80 -10.93 6.49 -29.98
N TYR A 81 -12.00 6.64 -29.19
CA TYR A 81 -13.37 6.25 -29.55
C TYR A 81 -14.19 7.41 -30.12
N ASP A 82 -13.61 8.62 -30.29
CA ASP A 82 -14.31 9.79 -30.87
C ASP A 82 -14.39 9.76 -32.42
N GLY A 83 -14.32 8.58 -33.02
CA GLY A 83 -14.98 8.35 -34.31
C GLY A 83 -14.26 8.80 -35.58
N GLU A 84 -12.93 8.61 -35.70
CA GLU A 84 -12.40 8.40 -37.04
C GLU A 84 -12.81 7.00 -37.51
N THR A 85 -13.87 6.95 -38.32
CA THR A 85 -14.21 5.78 -39.13
C THR A 85 -12.98 5.40 -39.95
N PHE A 86 -12.40 4.25 -39.62
CA PHE A 86 -11.30 3.64 -40.37
C PHE A 86 -11.71 3.46 -41.84
N ASP A 87 -11.25 4.36 -42.70
CA ASP A 87 -11.51 4.34 -44.14
C ASP A 87 -10.49 3.43 -44.84
N GLY A 88 -11.01 2.40 -45.52
CA GLY A 88 -10.37 1.80 -46.70
C GLY A 88 -9.21 0.82 -46.51
N PHE A 89 -9.52 -0.47 -46.27
CA PHE A 89 -8.81 -1.52 -47.00
C PHE A 89 -9.58 -1.82 -48.29
N LEU A 90 -9.22 -1.11 -49.37
CA LEU A 90 -9.59 -1.51 -50.73
C LEU A 90 -8.79 -2.77 -51.09
N TRP A 91 -9.45 -3.92 -51.01
CA TRP A 91 -8.88 -5.18 -51.47
C TRP A 91 -8.76 -5.13 -53.01
N GLN A 92 -7.53 -5.10 -53.53
CA GLN A 92 -7.29 -5.29 -54.97
C GLN A 92 -7.03 -6.78 -55.23
N PRO A 93 -7.81 -7.46 -56.09
CA PRO A 93 -7.46 -8.79 -56.55
C PRO A 93 -6.38 -8.68 -57.63
N GLU A 94 -5.25 -9.36 -57.46
CA GLU A 94 -4.23 -9.51 -58.50
C GLU A 94 -4.70 -10.56 -59.52
N GLU A 95 -4.65 -10.21 -60.81
CA GLU A 95 -4.81 -11.12 -61.97
C GLU A 95 -3.47 -11.77 -62.36
#